data_AF-A0A537M420-F1
#
_entry.id   AF-A0A537M420-F1
#
_cell.length_a   1.000
_cell.length_b   1.000
_cell.length_c   1.000
_cell.angle_alpha   90.00
_cell.angle_beta   90.00
_cell.angle_gamma   90.00
#
_symmetry.space_group_name_H-M   'P 1'
#
loop_
_entity.id
_entity.type
_entity.pdbx_description
1 polymer ?
#
loop_
_entity_poly.entity_id
_entity_poly.type
_entity_poly.pdbx_seq_one_letter_code
_entity_poly.pdbx_strand_id
1 'polypeptide(L)' 'MKIRLREQMAAYRQRTGEALTYAQLAERTGLSRASLESLGTRPSYNATLATIEKICHALECSPGDLLDLDHPADLREAG' A
#
# COMPACT_ATOMS: atom_id res chain seq x y z
N MET A 1 11.38 -4.50 -4.39
CA MET A 1 9.94 -4.44 -4.72
C MET A 1 9.30 -3.62 -3.62
N LYS A 2 8.64 -2.52 -3.99
CA LYS A 2 8.06 -1.53 -3.07
C LYS A 2 6.54 -1.59 -3.14
N ILE A 3 5.89 -1.29 -2.02
CA ILE A 3 4.43 -1.17 -1.92
C ILE A 3 4.06 0.32 -1.94
N ARG A 4 3.22 0.73 -2.90
CA ARG A 4 2.78 2.12 -3.10
C ARG A 4 1.48 2.43 -2.33
N LEU A 5 1.42 2.04 -1.05
CA LEU A 5 0.17 2.09 -0.28
C LEU A 5 -0.39 3.52 -0.15
N ARG A 6 0.46 4.51 0.09
CA ARG A 6 0.04 5.91 0.28
C ARG A 6 -0.52 6.51 -0.99
N GLU A 7 0.15 6.25 -2.11
CA GLU A 7 -0.26 6.65 -3.44
C GLU A 7 -1.62 6.04 -3.79
N GLN A 8 -1.82 4.74 -3.49
CA GLN A 8 -3.08 4.07 -3.74
C GLN A 8 -4.22 4.55 -2.83
N MET A 9 -3.95 4.92 -1.58
CA MET A 9 -4.95 5.58 -0.72
C MET A 9 -5.34 6.97 -1.25
N ALA A 10 -4.40 7.72 -1.83
CA ALA A 10 -4.70 8.99 -2.49
C ALA A 10 -5.50 8.79 -3.78
N ALA A 11 -5.13 7.82 -4.61
CA ALA A 11 -5.85 7.47 -5.83
C ALA A 11 -7.28 6.96 -5.53
N TYR A 12 -7.46 6.22 -4.44
CA TYR A 12 -8.80 5.85 -3.94
C TYR A 12 -9.65 7.09 -3.68
N ARG A 13 -9.14 8.03 -2.88
CA ARG A 13 -9.84 9.29 -2.58
C ARG A 13 -10.21 10.07 -3.83
N GLN A 14 -9.33 10.11 -4.82
CA GLN A 14 -9.61 10.79 -6.09
C GLN A 14 -10.75 10.13 -6.88
N ARG A 15 -10.88 8.79 -6.82
CA ARG A 15 -11.92 8.05 -7.54
C ARG A 15 -13.26 8.03 -6.81
N THR A 16 -13.26 7.90 -5.49
CA THR A 16 -14.48 7.69 -4.68
C THR A 16 -14.94 8.96 -3.96
N GLY A 17 -14.09 9.96 -3.81
CA GLY A 17 -14.32 11.12 -2.95
C GLY A 17 -14.09 10.84 -1.46
N GLU A 18 -13.85 9.59 -1.06
CA GLU A 18 -13.67 9.19 0.33
C GLU A 18 -12.18 9.21 0.73
N ALA A 19 -11.86 9.94 1.81
CA ALA A 19 -10.53 9.87 2.42
C ALA A 19 -10.48 8.71 3.42
N LEU A 20 -9.56 7.76 3.20
CA LEU A 20 -9.30 6.67 4.12
C LEU A 20 -8.11 6.97 5.02
N THR A 21 -8.29 6.76 6.32
CA THR A 21 -7.19 6.69 7.30
C THR A 21 -6.67 5.25 7.41
N TYR A 22 -5.46 5.08 7.96
CA TYR A 22 -4.94 3.73 8.27
C TYR A 22 -5.82 2.96 9.26
N ALA A 23 -6.55 3.64 10.14
CA ALA A 23 -7.50 3.00 11.07
C ALA A 23 -8.70 2.42 10.31
N GLN A 24 -9.32 3.20 9.43
CA GLN A 24 -10.44 2.71 8.61
C GLN A 24 -10.00 1.60 7.65
N LEU A 25 -8.80 1.70 7.08
CA LEU A 25 -8.26 0.66 6.22
C LEU A 25 -7.97 -0.62 7.02
N ALA A 26 -7.49 -0.51 8.26
CA ALA A 26 -7.32 -1.65 9.16
C ALA A 26 -8.65 -2.37 9.42
N GLU A 27 -9.72 -1.63 9.71
CA GLU A 27 -11.06 -2.19 9.90
C GLU A 27 -11.58 -2.91 8.64
N ARG A 28 -11.40 -2.31 7.46
CA ARG A 28 -11.83 -2.90 6.18
C ARG A 28 -11.07 -4.16 5.81
N THR A 29 -9.78 -4.20 6.09
CA THR A 29 -8.88 -5.30 5.66
C THR A 29 -8.71 -6.39 6.72
N GLY A 30 -9.08 -6.10 7.98
CA GLY A 30 -8.73 -6.93 9.13
C GLY A 30 -7.23 -6.99 9.42
N LEU A 31 -6.43 -6.06 8.88
CA LEU A 31 -5.00 -5.93 9.15
C LEU A 31 -4.78 -4.98 10.33
N SER A 32 -3.64 -5.12 11.00
CA SER A 32 -3.29 -4.16 12.07
C SER A 32 -2.88 -2.80 11.48
N ARG A 33 -3.23 -1.72 12.17
CA ARG A 33 -2.81 -0.35 11.80
C ARG A 33 -1.29 -0.25 11.66
N ALA A 34 -0.54 -0.85 12.59
CA ALA A 34 0.92 -0.86 12.58
C ALA A 34 1.51 -1.57 11.35
N SER A 35 0.87 -2.66 10.89
CA SER A 35 1.24 -3.33 9.63
C SER A 35 1.04 -2.39 8.44
N LEU A 36 -0.10 -1.70 8.35
CA LEU A 36 -0.39 -0.76 7.26
C LEU A 36 0.57 0.45 7.28
N GLU A 37 0.86 1.02 8.45
CA GLU A 37 1.85 2.09 8.60
C GLU A 37 3.24 1.64 8.16
N SER A 38 3.63 0.41 8.50
CA SER A 38 4.91 -0.17 8.06
C SER A 38 4.95 -0.37 6.54
N LEU A 39 3.86 -0.86 5.94
CA LEU A 39 3.72 -1.03 4.49
C LEU A 39 3.80 0.30 3.72
N GLY A 40 3.25 1.37 4.28
CA GLY A 40 3.26 2.69 3.63
C GLY A 40 4.53 3.50 3.84
N THR A 41 5.45 3.07 4.72
CA THR A 41 6.67 3.82 5.06
C THR A 41 7.95 3.07 4.75
N ARG A 42 7.96 1.73 4.83
CA ARG A 42 9.14 0.91 4.65
C ARG A 42 9.11 0.20 3.30
N PRO A 43 10.03 0.49 2.37
CA PRO A 43 10.03 -0.11 1.03
C PRO A 43 10.28 -1.63 1.04
N SER A 44 10.88 -2.17 2.10
CA SER A 44 11.28 -3.59 2.22
C SER A 44 10.39 -4.44 3.14
N TYR A 45 9.18 -3.98 3.46
CA TYR A 45 8.26 -4.76 4.28
C TYR A 45 7.68 -5.95 3.50
N ASN A 46 7.92 -7.17 4.00
CA ASN A 46 7.45 -8.40 3.36
C ASN A 46 5.94 -8.60 3.63
N ALA A 47 5.11 -8.22 2.66
CA ALA A 47 3.69 -8.55 2.63
C ALA A 47 3.47 -9.93 2.00
N THR A 48 2.53 -10.70 2.54
CA THR A 48 2.06 -11.93 1.88
C THR A 48 1.08 -11.56 0.76
N LEU A 49 0.87 -12.48 -0.20
CA LEU A 49 -0.11 -12.30 -1.27
C LEU A 49 -1.53 -12.05 -0.71
N ALA A 50 -1.88 -12.72 0.39
CA ALA A 50 -3.16 -12.52 1.06
C ALA A 50 -3.31 -11.09 1.63
N THR A 51 -2.24 -10.49 2.14
CA THR A 51 -2.24 -9.09 2.58
C THR A 51 -2.46 -8.15 1.39
N ILE A 52 -1.78 -8.40 0.27
CA ILE A 52 -1.92 -7.62 -0.97
C ILE A 52 -3.37 -7.71 -1.49
N GLU A 53 -3.92 -8.91 -1.57
CA GLU A 53 -5.30 -9.14 -2.02
C GLU A 53 -6.32 -8.36 -1.17
N LYS A 54 -6.20 -8.41 0.16
CA LYS A 54 -7.07 -7.66 1.08
C LYS A 54 -7.00 -6.15 0.85
N ILE A 55 -5.81 -5.61 0.68
CA ILE A 55 -5.61 -4.17 0.42
C ILE A 55 -6.18 -3.79 -0.94
N CYS A 56 -5.92 -4.58 -1.97
CA CYS A 56 -6.45 -4.37 -3.32
C CYS A 56 -7.98 -4.35 -3.34
N HIS A 57 -8.63 -5.29 -2.63
CA HIS A 57 -10.08 -5.27 -2.48
C HIS A 57 -10.59 -4.04 -1.72
N ALA A 58 -9.95 -3.65 -0.62
CA ALA A 58 -10.37 -2.51 0.18
C ALA A 58 -10.17 -1.15 -0.53
N LEU A 59 -9.17 -1.06 -1.40
CA LEU A 59 -8.85 0.14 -2.18
C LEU A 59 -9.32 0.06 -3.64
N GLU A 60 -10.05 -0.98 -4.02
CA GLU A 60 -10.57 -1.18 -5.38
C GLU A 60 -9.49 -0.99 -6.46
N CYS A 61 -8.31 -1.58 -6.27
CA CYS A 61 -7.16 -1.47 -7.18
C CYS A 61 -6.55 -2.84 -7.50
N SER A 62 -5.72 -2.91 -8.54
CA SER A 62 -5.04 -4.14 -8.92
C SER A 62 -3.69 -4.26 -8.21
N PRO A 63 -3.15 -5.48 -8.01
CA PRO A 63 -1.80 -5.67 -7.47
C PRO A 63 -0.71 -4.91 -8.23
N GLY A 64 -0.86 -4.75 -9.56
CA GLY A 64 0.08 -4.00 -10.39
C GLY A 64 0.06 -2.49 -10.13
N ASP A 65 -1.03 -1.93 -9.60
CA ASP A 65 -1.07 -0.53 -9.17
C ASP A 65 -0.44 -0.35 -7.77
N LEU A 66 -0.56 -1.38 -6.93
CA LEU A 66 -0.08 -1.37 -5.54
C LEU A 66 1.41 -1.73 -5.41
N LEU A 67 1.92 -2.59 -6.29
CA LEU A 67 3.29 -3.10 -6.26
C LEU A 67 4.14 -2.44 -7.34
N ASP A 68 5.37 -2.12 -6.97
CA ASP A 68 6.36 -1.55 -7.87
C ASP A 68 7.68 -2.32 -7.78
N LEU A 69 8.34 -2.51 -8.92
CA LEU A 69 9.67 -3.11 -8.95
C LEU A 69 10.68 -2.03 -8.60
N ASP A 70 11.54 -2.30 -7.61
CA ASP A 70 12.72 -1.46 -7.38
C ASP A 70 13.56 -1.50 -8.65
N HIS A 71 13.69 -0.35 -9.30
CA HIS A 71 14.64 -0.21 -10.39
C HIS A 71 16.03 0.06 -9.78
N PRO A 72 17.10 -0.60 -10.23
CA PRO A 72 18.44 -0.43 -9.65
C PRO A 72 19.01 1.02 -9.72
N ALA A 73 18.35 1.94 -10.42
CA ALA A 73 18.68 3.37 -10.34
C ALA A 73 18.26 4.03 -9.01
N ASP A 74 17.19 3.56 -8.36
CA ASP A 74 16.66 4.10 -7.09
C ASP A 74 17.57 3.76 -5.89
N LEU A 75 18.32 2.65 -5.99
CA LEU A 75 19.26 2.19 -4.96
C LEU A 75 20.54 3.05 -4.84
N ARG A 76 20.80 3.96 -5.79
CA ARG A 76 22.01 4.81 -5.79
C ARG A 76 21.82 6.11 -5.02
N GLU A 77 20.58 6.47 -4.66
CA GLU A 77 20.26 7.74 -3.98
C GLU A 77 20.01 7.58 -2.46
N ALA A 78 20.15 6.36 -1.93
CA ALA A 78 20.07 6.05 -0.50
C ALA A 78 21.46 5.94 0.17
N GLY A 79 22.43 6.71 -0.33
CA GLY A 79 23.82 6.79 0.17
C GLY A 79 24.08 8.05 0.96
#